data_AF-Q8IFK1-F1
#
_entry.id   AF-Q8IFK1-F1
#
_cell.length_a   1.000
_cell.length_b   1.000
_cell.length_c   1.000
_cell.angle_alpha   90.00
_cell.angle_beta   90.00
_cell.angle_gamma   90.00
#
_symmetry.space_group_name_H-M   'P 1'
#
loop_
_entity.id
_entity.type
_entity.pdbx_description
1 polymer ?
#
loop_
_entity_poly.entity_id
_entity_poly.type
_entity_poly.pdbx_seq_one_letter_code
_entity_poly.pdbx_strand_id
1 'polypeptide(L)'
;WESVWSAQDSEHVRVELGEEIFEYIFKKSPAAKQLFTRVNVADINSPEFQAHVVRVINGLDILINFLDDRPSLEAAARHLASQHAVRDGVTVSAFQLMDDAFVDLLPQVVDKFDPDTW
;
A
#
# COMPACT_ATOMS: atom_id res chain seq x y z
N TRP A 1 -11.57 6.27 -4.63
CA TRP A 1 -11.37 5.11 -3.73
C TRP A 1 -12.46 4.06 -3.94
N GLU A 2 -13.75 4.39 -3.78
CA GLU A 2 -14.85 3.43 -4.01
C GLU A 2 -14.76 2.68 -5.35
N SER A 3 -14.30 3.33 -6.43
CA SER A 3 -14.08 2.69 -7.75
C SER A 3 -13.12 1.49 -7.71
N VAL A 4 -12.08 1.54 -6.88
CA VAL A 4 -11.11 0.45 -6.66
C VAL A 4 -11.78 -0.75 -5.99
N TRP A 5 -12.82 -0.50 -5.17
CA TRP A 5 -13.53 -1.53 -4.41
C TRP A 5 -14.81 -2.02 -5.08
N SER A 6 -15.42 -1.21 -5.96
CA SER A 6 -16.67 -1.53 -6.66
C SER A 6 -16.47 -2.21 -8.02
N ALA A 7 -15.24 -2.30 -8.52
CA ALA A 7 -14.96 -2.96 -9.79
C ALA A 7 -15.35 -4.46 -9.75
N GLN A 8 -15.92 -4.95 -10.84
CA GLN A 8 -16.35 -6.35 -10.98
C GLN A 8 -15.16 -7.34 -10.85
N ASP A 9 -13.93 -6.83 -11.04
CA ASP A 9 -12.64 -7.51 -10.83
C ASP A 9 -11.79 -6.86 -9.71
N SER A 10 -12.43 -6.27 -8.69
CA SER A 10 -11.74 -5.46 -7.67
C SER A 10 -10.61 -6.18 -6.92
N GLU A 11 -10.68 -7.50 -6.74
CA GLU A 11 -9.58 -8.26 -6.15
C GLU A 11 -8.32 -8.23 -7.03
N HIS A 12 -8.50 -8.45 -8.34
CA HIS A 12 -7.40 -8.44 -9.30
C HIS A 12 -6.78 -7.04 -9.41
N VAL A 13 -7.61 -6.00 -9.51
CA VAL A 13 -7.16 -4.60 -9.55
C VAL A 13 -6.36 -4.23 -8.30
N ARG A 14 -6.76 -4.71 -7.11
CA ARG A 14 -6.03 -4.43 -5.86
C ARG A 14 -4.67 -5.12 -5.82
N VAL A 15 -4.58 -6.34 -6.33
CA VAL A 15 -3.29 -7.06 -6.42
C VAL A 15 -2.39 -6.37 -7.42
N GLU A 16 -2.86 -6.07 -8.63
CA GLU A 16 -2.06 -5.43 -9.68
C GLU A 16 -1.58 -4.04 -9.25
N LEU A 17 -2.47 -3.16 -8.77
CA LEU A 17 -2.10 -1.84 -8.27
C LEU A 17 -1.06 -1.95 -7.15
N GLY A 18 -1.28 -2.88 -6.22
CA GLY A 18 -0.37 -3.10 -5.11
C GLY A 18 1.00 -3.63 -5.54
N GLU A 19 1.06 -4.54 -6.51
CA GLU A 19 2.30 -5.01 -7.13
C GLU A 19 3.04 -3.85 -7.79
N GLU A 20 2.36 -3.02 -8.59
CA GLU A 20 2.94 -1.84 -9.25
C GLU A 20 3.51 -0.82 -8.24
N ILE A 21 2.83 -0.59 -7.12
CA ILE A 21 3.33 0.25 -6.03
C ILE A 21 4.65 -0.29 -5.48
N PHE A 22 4.71 -1.60 -5.19
CA PHE A 22 5.94 -2.22 -4.69
C PHE A 22 7.06 -2.22 -5.73
N GLU A 23 6.74 -2.45 -7.01
CA GLU A 23 7.70 -2.32 -8.10
C GLU A 23 8.28 -0.90 -8.19
N TYR A 24 7.43 0.12 -8.07
CA TYR A 24 7.86 1.52 -8.03
C TYR A 24 8.85 1.77 -6.88
N ILE A 25 8.50 1.33 -5.66
CA ILE A 25 9.35 1.46 -4.47
C ILE A 25 10.69 0.74 -4.69
N PHE A 26 10.67 -0.49 -5.20
CA PHE A 26 11.90 -1.27 -5.39
C PHE A 26 12.77 -0.76 -6.52
N LYS A 27 12.19 -0.11 -7.53
CA LYS A 27 12.95 0.58 -8.59
C LYS A 27 13.69 1.80 -8.05
N LYS A 28 13.07 2.56 -7.15
CA LYS A 28 13.65 3.75 -6.52
C LYS A 28 14.59 3.42 -5.36
N SER A 29 14.30 2.33 -4.63
CA SER A 29 15.07 1.84 -3.49
C SER A 29 15.23 0.32 -3.57
N PRO A 30 16.19 -0.19 -4.37
CA PRO A 30 16.40 -1.64 -4.52
C PRO A 30 16.73 -2.35 -3.21
N ALA A 31 17.36 -1.65 -2.27
CA ALA A 31 17.67 -2.17 -0.94
C ALA A 31 16.42 -2.54 -0.13
N ALA A 32 15.28 -1.88 -0.39
CA ALA A 32 14.03 -2.16 0.31
C ALA A 32 13.53 -3.59 0.08
N LYS A 33 13.90 -4.25 -1.03
CA LYS A 33 13.56 -5.66 -1.28
C LYS A 33 14.00 -6.57 -0.12
N GLN A 34 15.11 -6.28 0.55
CA GLN A 34 15.60 -7.12 1.64
C GLN A 34 14.64 -7.18 2.83
N LEU A 35 13.79 -6.16 3.01
CA LEU A 35 12.79 -6.10 4.08
C LEU A 35 11.65 -7.10 3.89
N PHE A 36 11.44 -7.57 2.64
CA PHE A 36 10.30 -8.40 2.25
C PHE A 36 10.68 -9.86 1.96
N THR A 37 11.88 -10.30 2.37
CA THR A 37 12.33 -11.68 2.17
C THR A 37 11.40 -12.73 2.81
N ARG A 38 10.78 -12.39 3.95
CA ARG A 38 9.80 -13.25 4.65
C ARG A 38 8.49 -13.50 3.88
N VAL A 39 8.21 -12.70 2.86
CA VAL A 39 7.01 -12.78 2.03
C VAL A 39 7.38 -13.09 0.58
N ASN A 40 8.55 -13.71 0.36
CA ASN A 40 8.99 -14.21 -0.94
C ASN A 40 9.08 -13.16 -2.06
N VAL A 41 9.51 -11.93 -1.73
CA VAL A 41 9.73 -10.83 -2.71
C VAL A 41 10.73 -11.14 -3.84
N ALA A 42 11.47 -12.25 -3.75
CA ALA A 42 12.29 -12.72 -4.86
C ALA A 42 11.44 -13.09 -6.09
N ASP A 43 10.20 -13.51 -5.85
CA ASP A 43 9.16 -13.69 -6.85
C ASP A 43 7.94 -12.84 -6.45
N ILE A 44 7.81 -11.67 -7.08
CA ILE A 44 6.72 -10.73 -6.79
C ILE A 44 5.35 -11.30 -7.14
N ASN A 45 5.29 -12.28 -8.05
CA ASN A 45 4.05 -12.94 -8.46
C ASN A 45 3.75 -14.17 -7.59
N SER A 46 4.55 -14.40 -6.53
CA SER A 46 4.33 -15.52 -5.63
C SER A 46 3.08 -15.32 -4.77
N PRO A 47 2.37 -16.41 -4.42
CA PRO A 47 1.20 -16.31 -3.55
C PRO A 47 1.48 -15.64 -2.20
N GLU A 48 2.69 -15.82 -1.64
CA GLU A 48 3.08 -15.20 -0.38
C GLU A 48 3.22 -13.68 -0.49
N PHE A 49 3.79 -13.20 -1.61
CA PHE A 49 3.95 -11.77 -1.84
C PHE A 49 2.62 -11.12 -2.18
N GLN A 50 1.82 -11.74 -3.05
CA GLN A 50 0.47 -11.26 -3.36
C GLN A 50 -0.42 -11.19 -2.11
N ALA A 51 -0.37 -12.21 -1.25
CA ALA A 51 -1.08 -12.16 0.02
C ALA A 51 -0.58 -11.01 0.93
N HIS A 52 0.71 -10.66 0.86
CA HIS A 52 1.22 -9.49 1.56
C HIS A 52 0.70 -8.17 0.98
N VAL A 53 0.72 -8.04 -0.36
CA VAL A 53 0.19 -6.88 -1.08
C VAL A 53 -1.27 -6.64 -0.69
N VAL A 54 -2.12 -7.67 -0.72
CA VAL A 54 -3.53 -7.58 -0.31
C VAL A 54 -3.66 -7.09 1.14
N ARG A 55 -2.82 -7.58 2.07
CA ARG A 55 -2.84 -7.09 3.47
C ARG A 55 -2.51 -5.59 3.57
N VAL A 56 -1.61 -5.08 2.73
CA VAL A 56 -1.24 -3.66 2.71
C VAL A 56 -2.38 -2.81 2.17
N ILE A 57 -2.96 -3.19 1.03
CA ILE A 57 -4.08 -2.46 0.41
C ILE A 57 -5.31 -2.45 1.32
N ASN A 58 -5.64 -3.59 1.96
CA ASN A 58 -6.71 -3.65 2.95
C ASN A 58 -6.39 -2.80 4.20
N GLY A 59 -5.11 -2.71 4.61
CA GLY A 59 -4.70 -1.85 5.71
C GLY A 59 -4.95 -0.37 5.42
N LEU A 60 -4.65 0.07 4.20
CA LEU A 60 -4.95 1.42 3.73
C LEU A 60 -6.46 1.68 3.64
N ASP A 61 -7.23 0.71 3.13
CA ASP A 61 -8.70 0.79 3.08
C ASP A 61 -9.32 1.05 4.46
N ILE A 62 -8.84 0.36 5.49
CA ILE A 62 -9.29 0.58 6.87
C ILE A 62 -9.02 2.02 7.31
N LEU A 63 -7.84 2.58 6.99
CA LEU A 63 -7.52 3.97 7.35
C LEU A 63 -8.41 4.96 6.62
N ILE A 64 -8.64 4.76 5.31
CA ILE A 64 -9.50 5.63 4.50
C ILE A 64 -10.95 5.58 5.01
N ASN A 65 -11.49 4.40 5.33
CA ASN A 65 -12.84 4.26 5.86
C ASN A 65 -13.03 4.88 7.26
N PHE A 66 -11.94 5.17 8.00
CA PHE A 66 -11.99 5.84 9.29
C PHE A 66 -11.73 7.35 9.22
N LEU A 67 -11.58 7.96 8.04
CA LEU A 67 -11.31 9.39 7.92
C LEU A 67 -12.36 10.27 8.64
N ASP A 68 -13.62 9.83 8.65
CA ASP A 68 -14.72 10.52 9.34
C ASP A 68 -14.88 10.13 10.83
N ASP A 69 -14.11 9.16 11.33
CA ASP A 69 -14.09 8.73 12.73
C ASP A 69 -12.67 8.84 13.31
N ARG A 70 -12.35 10.05 13.77
CA ARG A 70 -11.02 10.41 14.27
C ARG A 70 -10.48 9.47 15.36
N PRO A 71 -11.24 9.13 16.42
CA PRO A 71 -10.80 8.14 17.40
C PRO A 71 -10.38 6.80 16.79
N SER A 72 -11.18 6.27 15.86
CA SER A 72 -10.89 4.98 15.20
C SER A 72 -9.67 5.08 14.28
N LEU A 73 -9.56 6.17 13.51
CA LEU A 73 -8.40 6.43 12.65
C LEU A 73 -7.11 6.46 13.46
N GLU A 74 -7.09 7.20 14.57
CA GLU A 74 -5.90 7.28 15.41
C GLU A 74 -5.53 5.94 16.05
N ALA A 75 -6.52 5.14 16.46
CA ALA A 75 -6.29 3.81 17.00
C ALA A 75 -5.70 2.87 15.94
N ALA A 76 -6.26 2.86 14.72
CA ALA A 76 -5.76 2.07 13.60
C ALA A 76 -4.35 2.51 13.18
N ALA A 77 -4.10 3.82 13.05
CA ALA A 77 -2.80 4.36 12.69
C ALA A 77 -1.73 4.03 13.77
N ARG A 78 -2.06 4.12 15.06
CA ARG A 78 -1.13 3.71 16.14
C ARG A 78 -0.80 2.23 16.09
N HIS A 79 -1.79 1.38 15.79
CA HIS A 79 -1.56 -0.05 15.63
C HIS A 79 -0.65 -0.33 14.42
N LEU A 80 -0.90 0.31 13.28
CA LEU A 80 -0.08 0.14 12.09
C LEU A 80 1.35 0.66 12.30
N ALA A 81 1.50 1.77 13.02
CA ALA A 81 2.80 2.31 13.38
C ALA A 81 3.60 1.33 14.25
N SER A 82 2.96 0.67 15.23
CA SER A 82 3.66 -0.32 16.08
C SER A 82 4.10 -1.56 15.29
N GLN A 83 3.32 -1.97 14.28
CA GLN A 83 3.69 -3.08 13.38
C GLN A 83 4.91 -2.75 12.52
N HIS A 84 5.07 -1.49 12.09
CA HIS A 84 6.21 -1.05 11.28
C HIS A 84 7.44 -0.68 12.12
N ALA A 85 7.24 -0.16 13.32
CA ALA A 85 8.34 0.26 14.22
C ALA A 85 9.26 -0.90 14.63
N VAL A 86 8.76 -2.13 14.63
CA VAL A 86 9.54 -3.35 14.95
C VAL A 86 10.24 -3.96 13.73
N ARG A 87 10.18 -3.31 12.56
CA ARG A 87 10.80 -3.77 11.32
C ARG A 87 12.04 -2.93 11.04
N ASP A 88 13.20 -3.47 11.42
CA ASP A 88 14.48 -2.82 11.14
C ASP A 88 14.64 -2.51 9.65
N GLY A 89 15.04 -1.28 9.34
CA GLY A 89 15.23 -0.80 7.97
C GLY A 89 14.00 -0.16 7.32
N VAL A 90 12.83 -0.16 7.97
CA VAL A 90 11.72 0.70 7.55
C VAL A 90 12.04 2.15 7.92
N THR A 91 12.04 3.03 6.91
CA THR A 91 12.42 4.44 7.06
C THR A 91 11.29 5.38 6.67
N VAL A 92 11.34 6.62 7.16
CA VAL A 92 10.39 7.69 6.75
C VAL A 92 10.41 7.90 5.23
N SER A 93 11.59 7.86 4.61
CA SER A 93 11.70 8.00 3.15
C SER A 93 11.03 6.86 2.38
N ALA A 94 10.91 5.66 2.95
CA ALA A 94 10.19 4.57 2.32
C ALA A 94 8.68 4.80 2.29
N PHE A 95 8.12 5.44 3.33
CA PHE A 95 6.73 5.88 3.32
C PHE A 95 6.49 6.98 2.29
N GLN A 96 7.43 7.92 2.11
CA GLN A 96 7.32 8.93 1.05
C GLN A 96 7.33 8.29 -0.35
N LEU A 97 8.18 7.29 -0.59
CA LEU A 97 8.18 6.57 -1.88
C LEU A 97 6.86 5.84 -2.15
N MET A 98 6.18 5.36 -1.10
CA MET A 98 4.87 4.75 -1.22
C MET A 98 3.79 5.79 -1.56
N ASP A 99 3.83 6.96 -0.93
CA ASP A 99 2.96 8.08 -1.26
C ASP A 99 3.14 8.56 -2.71
N ASP A 100 4.39 8.77 -3.14
CA ASP A 100 4.72 9.11 -4.53
C ASP A 100 4.16 8.07 -5.50
N ALA A 101 4.25 6.78 -5.16
CA ALA A 101 3.70 5.70 -5.98
C ALA A 101 2.17 5.78 -6.08
N PHE A 102 1.46 6.05 -4.98
CA PHE A 102 0.01 6.23 -5.01
C PHE A 102 -0.39 7.41 -5.89
N VAL A 103 0.27 8.57 -5.74
CA VAL A 103 -0.02 9.76 -6.55
C VAL A 103 0.21 9.50 -8.05
N ASP A 104 1.26 8.75 -8.40
CA ASP A 104 1.56 8.42 -9.79
C ASP A 104 0.61 7.35 -10.39
N LEU A 105 0.14 6.39 -9.59
CA LEU A 105 -0.59 5.20 -10.07
C LEU A 105 -2.11 5.31 -9.94
N LEU A 106 -2.63 5.95 -8.88
CA LEU A 106 -4.07 6.08 -8.66
C LEU A 106 -4.85 6.79 -9.78
N PRO A 107 -4.30 7.80 -10.50
CA PRO A 107 -4.99 8.40 -11.65
C PRO A 107 -5.37 7.42 -12.75
N GLN A 108 -4.72 6.25 -12.82
CA GLN A 108 -4.98 5.22 -13.83
C GLN A 108 -6.20 4.36 -13.50
N VAL A 109 -6.61 4.30 -12.23
CA VAL A 109 -7.67 3.41 -11.71
C VAL A 109 -8.77 4.14 -10.93
N VAL A 110 -8.58 5.42 -10.63
CA VAL A 110 -9.55 6.28 -9.96
C VAL A 110 -9.95 7.42 -10.88
N ASP A 111 -11.21 7.40 -11.31
CA ASP A 111 -11.79 8.52 -12.06
C ASP A 111 -11.75 9.80 -11.24
N LYS A 112 -11.28 10.90 -11.88
CA LYS A 112 -11.17 12.23 -11.27
C LYS A 112 -10.35 12.23 -9.96
N PHE A 113 -9.26 11.46 -9.94
CA PHE A 113 -8.29 11.54 -8.85
C PHE A 113 -7.77 12.98 -8.67
N ASP A 114 -7.80 13.46 -7.43
CA ASP A 114 -7.30 14.79 -7.04
C ASP A 114 -6.10 14.60 -6.09
N PRO A 115 -4.86 14.81 -6.57
CA PRO A 115 -3.64 14.60 -5.80
C PRO A 115 -3.48 15.59 -4.64
N ASP A 116 -4.19 16.73 -4.64
CA ASP A 116 -4.10 17.71 -3.55
C ASP A 116 -4.97 17.30 -2.34
N THR A 117 -5.96 16.43 -2.57
CA THR A 117 -6.86 15.92 -1.52
C THR A 117 -6.51 14.51 -1.04
N TRP A 118 -5.70 13.80 -1.82
CA TRP A 118 -5.09 12.52 -1.42
C TRP A 118 -4.10 12.76 -0.27
#